data_AF-A0A2X1PFW7-F1
#
_entry.id   AF-A0A2X1PFW7-F1
#
_cell.length_a   1.000
_cell.length_b   1.000
_cell.length_c   1.000
_cell.angle_alpha   90.00
_cell.angle_beta   90.00
_cell.angle_gamma   90.00
#
_symmetry.space_group_name_H-M   'P 1'
#
loop_
_entity.id
_entity.type
_entity.pdbx_description
1 polymer ?
#
loop_
_entity_poly.entity_id
_entity_poly.type
_entity_poly.pdbx_seq_one_letter_code
_entity_poly.pdbx_strand_id
1 'polypeptide(L)'
;MLDDGRLQQTRGWIHLPAHKIQFNTEEKSRWTDILNEFEKANGQAIWVRDMANALAIDESIMRNFMYKAGKLGYLTPIVKDRFFLTETIYAYARLIKQIAEEKGKVSVNEVRDKLNFGRKLTVQLMEYFDRMGFLRRKGNDHILRDKNVFDL
;
A
#
# COMPACT_ATOMS: atom_id res chain seq x y z
N MET A 1 20.59 -28.00 4.91
CA MET A 1 20.74 -26.56 5.24
C MET A 1 19.41 -25.81 5.33
N LEU A 2 18.55 -25.82 4.29
CA LEU A 2 17.16 -25.34 4.42
C LEU A 2 16.33 -26.31 5.29
N ASP A 3 16.47 -27.62 5.05
CA ASP A 3 15.80 -28.67 5.83
C ASP A 3 16.25 -28.77 7.29
N ASP A 4 17.42 -28.20 7.63
CA ASP A 4 17.94 -28.16 9.00
C ASP A 4 17.45 -26.92 9.79
N GLY A 5 16.54 -26.13 9.20
CA GLY A 5 15.99 -24.91 9.81
C GLY A 5 16.98 -23.76 10.00
N ARG A 6 18.23 -23.89 9.51
CA ARG A 6 19.28 -22.86 9.63
C ARG A 6 19.12 -21.69 8.65
N LEU A 7 18.35 -21.89 7.58
CA LEU A 7 17.99 -20.90 6.58
C LEU A 7 16.48 -20.96 6.35
N GLN A 8 15.86 -19.81 6.14
CA GLN A 8 14.46 -19.68 5.76
C GLN A 8 14.36 -19.02 4.39
N GLN A 9 13.34 -19.40 3.63
CA GLN A 9 13.03 -18.78 2.36
C GLN A 9 11.70 -18.04 2.47
N THR A 10 11.73 -16.71 2.37
CA THR A 10 10.52 -15.87 2.37
C THR A 10 10.41 -15.15 1.03
N ARG A 11 9.34 -15.42 0.27
CA ARG A 11 9.05 -14.79 -1.04
C ARG A 11 10.25 -14.83 -2.02
N GLY A 12 10.94 -15.97 -2.07
CA GLY A 12 12.11 -16.16 -2.95
C GLY A 12 13.46 -15.74 -2.35
N TRP A 13 13.49 -15.10 -1.17
CA TRP A 13 14.72 -14.67 -0.50
C TRP A 13 15.17 -15.68 0.55
N ILE A 14 16.43 -16.10 0.50
CA ILE A 14 17.03 -16.98 1.52
C ILE A 14 17.68 -16.09 2.60
N HIS A 15 17.31 -16.30 3.86
CA HIS A 15 17.81 -15.54 5.00
C HIS A 15 17.97 -16.43 6.24
N LEU A 16 18.71 -15.97 7.24
CA LEU A 16 18.74 -16.65 8.54
C LEU A 16 17.37 -16.51 9.24
N PRO A 17 16.91 -17.51 10.01
CA PRO A 17 15.67 -17.40 10.80
C PRO A 17 15.64 -16.19 11.75
N ALA A 18 16.81 -15.81 12.29
CA ALA A 18 16.97 -14.64 13.15
C ALA A 18 16.92 -13.31 12.37
N HIS A 19 17.11 -13.33 11.04
CA HIS A 19 17.03 -12.14 10.20
C HIS A 19 15.56 -11.81 9.94
N LYS A 20 14.95 -11.11 10.90
CA LYS A 20 13.66 -10.46 10.72
C LYS A 20 13.93 -9.04 10.26
N ILE A 21 13.33 -8.64 9.14
CA ILE A 21 13.28 -7.21 8.81
C ILE A 21 12.54 -6.55 9.98
N GLN A 22 13.18 -5.58 10.61
CA GLN A 22 12.60 -4.78 11.68
C GLN A 22 13.24 -3.39 11.65
N PHE A 23 12.54 -2.41 12.19
CA PHE A 23 13.13 -1.10 12.43
C PHE A 23 14.09 -1.16 13.61
N ASN A 24 15.28 -0.58 13.44
CA ASN A 24 16.16 -0.24 14.55
C ASN A 24 15.56 0.91 15.39
N THR A 25 16.21 1.29 16.48
CA THR A 25 15.69 2.33 17.39
C THR A 25 15.50 3.70 16.70
N GLU A 26 16.43 4.11 15.86
CA GLU A 26 16.32 5.38 15.11
C GLU A 26 15.21 5.33 14.06
N GLU A 27 15.09 4.19 13.37
CA GLU A 27 14.05 3.93 12.38
C GLU A 27 12.64 3.89 13.00
N LYS A 28 12.52 3.43 14.25
CA LYS A 28 11.25 3.49 14.99
C LYS A 28 10.83 4.94 15.26
N SER A 29 11.77 5.80 15.67
CA SER A 29 11.49 7.23 15.84
C SER A 29 11.03 7.86 14.52
N ARG A 30 11.76 7.57 13.43
CA ARG A 30 11.42 8.07 12.09
C ARG A 30 10.06 7.57 11.60
N TRP A 31 9.71 6.33 11.94
CA TRP A 31 8.39 5.78 11.61
C TRP A 31 7.26 6.58 12.25
N THR A 32 7.42 7.01 13.51
CA THR A 32 6.45 7.88 14.19
C THR A 32 6.24 9.20 13.42
N ASP A 33 7.32 9.85 12.97
CA ASP A 33 7.22 11.09 12.21
C ASP A 33 6.51 10.90 10.85
N ILE A 34 6.83 9.81 10.15
CA ILE A 34 6.18 9.44 8.89
C ILE A 34 4.70 9.14 9.10
N LEU A 35 4.34 8.45 10.18
CA LEU A 35 2.95 8.15 10.51
C LEU A 35 2.16 9.44 10.74
N ASN A 36 2.72 10.40 11.47
CA ASN A 36 2.10 11.71 11.69
C ASN A 36 1.82 12.44 10.35
N GLU A 37 2.71 12.33 9.36
CA GLU A 37 2.46 12.91 8.02
C GLU A 37 1.32 12.20 7.28
N PHE A 38 1.20 10.87 7.41
CA PHE A 38 0.06 10.13 6.84
C PHE A 38 -1.27 10.46 7.53
N GLU A 39 -1.26 10.68 8.85
CA GLU A 39 -2.43 11.13 9.60
C GLU A 39 -2.90 12.51 9.12
N LYS A 40 -1.96 13.46 8.94
CA LYS A 40 -2.25 14.79 8.36
C LYS A 40 -2.82 14.70 6.94
N ALA A 41 -2.34 13.75 6.14
CA ALA A 41 -2.83 13.51 4.78
C ALA A 41 -4.24 12.88 4.73
N ASN A 42 -4.84 12.54 5.88
CA ASN A 42 -6.21 12.09 6.03
C ASN A 42 -6.61 10.97 5.05
N GLY A 43 -5.77 9.93 5.01
CA GLY A 43 -5.97 8.76 4.16
C GLY A 43 -5.53 8.95 2.70
N GLN A 44 -4.95 10.09 2.31
CA GLN A 44 -4.34 10.24 0.98
C GLN A 44 -2.96 9.59 0.89
N ALA A 45 -2.57 9.23 -0.34
CA ALA A 45 -1.24 8.71 -0.60
C ALA A 45 -0.19 9.82 -0.63
N ILE A 46 0.99 9.54 -0.09
CA ILE A 46 2.11 10.49 -0.06
C ILE A 46 3.22 10.00 -0.99
N TRP A 47 3.82 10.92 -1.73
CA TRP A 47 5.02 10.64 -2.51
C TRP A 47 6.27 10.63 -1.62
N VAL A 48 7.24 9.78 -1.95
CA VAL A 48 8.56 9.76 -1.30
C VAL A 48 9.18 11.15 -1.25
N ARG A 49 9.16 11.89 -2.37
CA ARG A 49 9.70 13.25 -2.45
C ARG A 49 9.00 14.21 -1.49
N ASP A 50 7.68 14.13 -1.41
CA ASP A 50 6.90 15.05 -0.57
C ASP A 50 7.12 14.73 0.92
N MET A 51 7.22 13.45 1.27
CA MET A 51 7.61 12.99 2.61
C MET A 51 9.05 13.41 2.97
N ALA A 52 9.99 13.25 2.04
CA ALA A 52 11.38 13.65 2.20
C ALA A 52 11.50 15.16 2.48
N ASN A 53 10.77 15.97 1.72
CA ASN A 53 10.71 17.42 1.92
C ASN A 53 10.06 17.78 3.26
N ALA A 54 8.95 17.14 3.63
CA ALA A 54 8.24 17.43 4.89
C ALA A 54 9.10 17.16 6.13
N LEU A 55 9.94 16.12 6.09
CA LEU A 55 10.77 15.71 7.22
C LEU A 55 12.24 16.16 7.08
N ALA A 56 12.58 16.94 6.05
CA ALA A 56 13.94 17.40 5.75
C ALA A 56 14.98 16.26 5.70
N ILE A 57 14.63 15.15 5.05
CA ILE A 57 15.48 13.97 4.87
C ILE A 57 15.83 13.84 3.39
N ASP A 58 17.05 13.38 3.09
CA ASP A 58 17.45 13.05 1.72
C ASP A 58 16.47 12.07 1.05
N GLU A 59 16.11 12.34 -0.20
CA GLU A 59 15.09 11.58 -0.92
C GLU A 59 15.49 10.10 -1.10
N SER A 60 16.77 9.81 -1.30
CA SER A 60 17.26 8.42 -1.42
C SER A 60 17.12 7.66 -0.10
N ILE A 61 17.44 8.33 1.02
CA ILE A 61 17.25 7.77 2.37
C ILE A 61 15.77 7.52 2.64
N MET A 62 14.90 8.52 2.37
CA MET A 62 13.46 8.39 2.56
C MET A 62 12.87 7.27 1.69
N ARG A 63 13.30 7.17 0.43
CA ARG A 63 12.90 6.09 -0.47
C ARG A 63 13.21 4.73 0.14
N ASN A 64 14.46 4.49 0.51
CA ASN A 64 14.90 3.22 1.07
C ASN A 64 14.11 2.86 2.33
N PHE A 65 13.83 3.86 3.18
CA PHE A 65 13.04 3.69 4.38
C PHE A 65 11.58 3.30 4.05
N MET A 66 10.89 4.04 3.18
CA MET A 66 9.48 3.76 2.83
C MET A 66 9.32 2.39 2.14
N TYR A 67 10.25 1.98 1.29
CA TYR A 67 10.23 0.62 0.73
C TYR A 67 10.52 -0.45 1.79
N LYS A 68 11.38 -0.18 2.79
CA LYS A 68 11.56 -1.07 3.94
C LYS A 68 10.27 -1.19 4.75
N ALA A 69 9.60 -0.06 5.04
CA ALA A 69 8.29 -0.04 5.69
C ALA A 69 7.23 -0.82 4.89
N GLY A 70 7.29 -0.77 3.56
CA GLY A 70 6.41 -1.57 2.71
C GLY A 70 6.72 -3.07 2.74
N LYS A 71 8.00 -3.46 2.78
CA LYS A 71 8.38 -4.87 3.00
C LYS A 71 7.91 -5.40 4.35
N LEU A 72 7.84 -4.53 5.37
CA LEU A 72 7.31 -4.81 6.71
C LEU A 72 5.78 -4.83 6.77
N GLY A 73 5.08 -4.41 5.71
CA GLY A 73 3.62 -4.42 5.65
C GLY A 73 2.95 -3.17 6.25
N TYR A 74 3.70 -2.12 6.56
CA TYR A 74 3.12 -0.86 7.05
C TYR A 74 2.63 0.05 5.93
N LEU A 75 3.34 0.02 4.79
CA LEU A 75 3.04 0.85 3.62
C LEU A 75 2.75 0.00 2.38
N THR A 76 1.85 0.48 1.54
CA THR A 76 1.52 -0.16 0.27
C THR A 76 1.81 0.80 -0.89
N PRO A 77 2.79 0.49 -1.77
CA PRO A 77 3.01 1.28 -2.98
C PRO A 77 1.92 0.97 -4.01
N ILE A 78 1.12 1.97 -4.37
CA ILE A 78 0.14 1.84 -5.46
C ILE A 78 0.78 2.06 -6.83
N VAL A 79 1.78 2.94 -6.87
CA VAL A 79 2.70 3.17 -7.99
C VAL A 79 4.09 3.43 -7.43
N LYS A 80 5.11 3.47 -8.30
CA LYS A 80 6.49 3.77 -7.88
C LYS A 80 6.52 5.06 -7.06
N ASP A 81 7.11 4.97 -5.87
CA ASP A 81 7.38 6.08 -4.96
C ASP A 81 6.12 6.80 -4.40
N ARG A 82 4.92 6.21 -4.52
CA ARG A 82 3.68 6.73 -3.93
C ARG A 82 2.99 5.66 -3.09
N PHE A 83 2.85 5.95 -1.80
CA PHE A 83 2.43 4.97 -0.80
C PHE A 83 1.17 5.42 -0.08
N PHE A 84 0.33 4.46 0.29
CA PHE A 84 -0.65 4.60 1.35
C PHE A 84 -0.17 3.82 2.58
N LEU A 85 -0.74 4.13 3.75
CA LEU A 85 -0.77 3.16 4.85
C LEU A 85 -1.49 1.90 4.38
N THR A 86 -0.95 0.74 4.74
CA THR A 86 -1.54 -0.54 4.34
C THR A 86 -2.97 -0.67 4.87
N GLU A 87 -3.25 -0.26 6.11
CA GLU A 87 -4.60 -0.26 6.69
C GLU A 87 -5.61 0.56 5.88
N THR A 88 -5.18 1.71 5.35
CA THR A 88 -6.01 2.55 4.47
C THR A 88 -6.38 1.83 3.17
N ILE A 89 -5.45 1.05 2.59
CA ILE A 89 -5.76 0.23 1.41
C ILE A 89 -6.83 -0.82 1.73
N TYR A 90 -6.77 -1.47 2.89
CA TYR A 90 -7.81 -2.42 3.31
C TYR A 90 -9.16 -1.72 3.53
N ALA A 91 -9.17 -0.51 4.12
CA ALA A 91 -10.39 0.27 4.28
C ALA A 91 -11.03 0.62 2.92
N TYR A 92 -10.23 1.04 1.94
CA TYR A 92 -10.72 1.33 0.60
C TYR A 92 -11.13 0.08 -0.18
N ALA A 93 -10.44 -1.04 0.01
CA ALA A 93 -10.86 -2.32 -0.57
C ALA A 93 -12.26 -2.71 -0.07
N ARG A 94 -12.55 -2.57 1.23
CA ARG A 94 -13.88 -2.83 1.80
C ARG A 94 -14.96 -1.92 1.21
N LEU A 95 -14.70 -0.62 1.09
CA LEU A 95 -15.65 0.32 0.49
C LEU A 95 -15.93 -0.04 -0.99
N ILE A 96 -14.88 -0.32 -1.75
CA ILE A 96 -15.00 -0.68 -3.17
C ILE A 96 -15.73 -2.02 -3.34
N LYS A 97 -15.46 -3.00 -2.47
CA LYS A 97 -16.18 -4.28 -2.41
C LYS A 97 -17.67 -4.04 -2.24
N GLN A 98 -18.05 -3.23 -1.25
CA GLN A 98 -19.46 -2.89 -1.01
C GLN A 98 -20.14 -2.31 -2.26
N ILE A 99 -19.52 -1.29 -2.89
CA ILE A 99 -20.08 -0.66 -4.11
C ILE A 99 -20.25 -1.70 -5.23
N ALA A 100 -19.24 -2.53 -5.44
CA ALA A 100 -19.26 -3.54 -6.49
C ALA A 100 -20.23 -4.69 -6.21
N GLU A 101 -20.49 -5.04 -4.94
CA GLU A 101 -21.50 -6.03 -4.56
C GLU A 101 -22.93 -5.49 -4.76
N GLU A 102 -23.17 -4.22 -4.46
CA GLU A 102 -24.47 -3.58 -4.66
C GLU A 102 -24.84 -3.42 -6.14
N LYS A 103 -23.86 -3.09 -7.00
CA LYS A 103 -24.11 -2.73 -8.41
C LYS A 103 -23.60 -3.75 -9.43
N GLY A 104 -22.92 -4.79 -8.97
CA GLY A 104 -22.22 -5.77 -9.81
C GLY A 104 -20.94 -5.25 -10.47
N LYS A 105 -20.63 -3.96 -10.32
CA LYS A 105 -19.47 -3.28 -10.91
C LYS A 105 -19.18 -1.96 -10.19
N VAL A 106 -18.01 -1.41 -10.41
CA VAL A 106 -17.59 -0.11 -9.87
C VAL A 106 -16.79 0.66 -10.93
N SER A 107 -17.03 1.96 -11.04
CA SER A 107 -16.31 2.83 -11.98
C SER A 107 -15.31 3.74 -11.26
N VAL A 108 -14.29 4.21 -11.99
CA VAL A 108 -13.31 5.17 -11.45
C VAL A 108 -13.98 6.46 -10.94
N ASN A 109 -14.97 6.98 -11.66
CA ASN A 109 -15.64 8.22 -11.27
C ASN A 109 -16.40 8.04 -9.94
N GLU A 110 -17.04 6.90 -9.74
CA GLU A 110 -17.77 6.61 -8.52
C GLU A 110 -16.85 6.50 -7.30
N VAL A 111 -15.72 5.80 -7.44
CA VAL A 111 -14.72 5.71 -6.37
C VAL A 111 -14.12 7.09 -6.09
N ARG A 112 -13.88 7.89 -7.13
CA ARG A 112 -13.37 9.26 -7.00
C ARG A 112 -14.31 10.11 -6.14
N ASP A 113 -15.60 10.07 -6.44
CA ASP A 113 -16.61 10.89 -5.77
C ASP A 113 -16.83 10.41 -4.32
N LYS A 114 -16.80 9.09 -4.09
CA LYS A 114 -16.93 8.52 -2.74
C LYS A 114 -15.72 8.78 -1.85
N LEU A 115 -14.51 8.76 -2.40
CA LEU A 115 -13.26 9.01 -1.65
C LEU A 115 -12.84 10.48 -1.66
N ASN A 116 -13.54 11.34 -2.41
CA ASN A 116 -13.16 12.74 -2.64
C ASN A 116 -11.71 12.89 -3.12
N PHE A 117 -11.28 12.01 -4.03
CA PHE A 117 -9.92 11.99 -4.57
C PHE A 117 -9.82 12.68 -5.92
N GLY A 118 -8.62 13.11 -6.30
CA GLY A 118 -8.34 13.53 -7.67
C GLY A 118 -8.35 12.34 -8.63
N ARG A 119 -8.82 12.54 -9.88
CA ARG A 119 -8.92 11.48 -10.90
C ARG A 119 -7.63 10.66 -11.06
N LYS A 120 -6.47 11.32 -11.07
CA LYS A 120 -5.17 10.65 -11.22
C LYS A 120 -4.88 9.68 -10.08
N LEU A 121 -5.16 10.06 -8.82
CA LEU A 121 -4.96 9.18 -7.68
C LEU A 121 -5.94 8.01 -7.70
N THR A 122 -7.21 8.27 -8.04
CA THR A 122 -8.22 7.21 -8.12
C THR A 122 -7.89 6.17 -9.19
N VAL A 123 -7.45 6.60 -10.38
CA VAL A 123 -7.04 5.66 -11.43
C VAL A 123 -5.90 4.76 -10.94
N GLN A 124 -4.87 5.33 -10.32
CA GLN A 124 -3.74 4.55 -9.81
C GLN A 124 -4.15 3.56 -8.70
N LEU A 125 -5.07 3.96 -7.83
CA LEU A 125 -5.62 3.08 -6.80
C LEU A 125 -6.39 1.91 -7.43
N MET A 126 -7.23 2.18 -8.43
CA MET A 126 -7.98 1.15 -9.16
C MET A 126 -7.05 0.21 -9.94
N GLU A 127 -6.02 0.74 -10.61
CA GLU A 127 -5.00 -0.05 -11.30
C GLU A 127 -4.19 -0.93 -10.34
N TYR A 128 -3.91 -0.44 -9.12
CA TYR A 128 -3.31 -1.26 -8.07
C TYR A 128 -4.22 -2.45 -7.72
N PHE A 129 -5.51 -2.21 -7.51
CA PHE A 129 -6.47 -3.27 -7.21
C PHE A 129 -6.67 -4.27 -8.35
N ASP A 130 -6.64 -3.82 -9.60
CA ASP A 130 -6.64 -4.70 -10.78
C ASP A 130 -5.40 -5.60 -10.80
N ARG A 131 -4.22 -5.02 -10.55
CA ARG A 131 -2.93 -5.74 -10.56
C ARG A 131 -2.83 -6.77 -9.42
N MET A 132 -3.43 -6.48 -8.27
CA MET A 132 -3.52 -7.43 -7.16
C MET A 132 -4.57 -8.54 -7.37
N GLY A 133 -5.37 -8.45 -8.43
CA GLY A 133 -6.40 -9.44 -8.75
C GLY A 133 -7.69 -9.31 -7.94
N PHE A 134 -7.81 -8.28 -7.10
CA PHE A 134 -9.03 -7.96 -6.36
C PHE A 134 -10.15 -7.49 -7.30
N LEU A 135 -9.78 -6.61 -8.24
CA LEU A 135 -10.65 -6.16 -9.31
C LEU A 135 -10.22 -6.75 -10.66
N ARG A 136 -11.14 -6.70 -11.62
CA ARG A 136 -10.86 -6.90 -13.04
C ARG A 136 -11.55 -5.82 -13.85
N ARG A 137 -10.76 -5.07 -14.62
CA ARG A 137 -11.29 -4.10 -15.59
C ARG A 137 -12.05 -4.80 -16.73
N LYS A 138 -13.24 -4.31 -17.05
CA LYS A 138 -14.10 -4.68 -18.17
C LYS A 138 -14.65 -3.41 -18.83
N GLY A 139 -13.95 -2.95 -19.88
CA GLY A 139 -14.24 -1.65 -20.52
C GLY A 139 -13.96 -0.48 -19.58
N ASN A 140 -15.01 0.28 -19.24
CA ASN A 140 -14.93 1.44 -18.35
C ASN A 140 -15.21 1.10 -16.88
N ASP A 141 -15.67 -0.12 -16.61
CA ASP A 141 -16.03 -0.59 -15.27
C ASP A 141 -15.03 -1.62 -14.76
N HIS A 142 -15.03 -1.84 -13.45
CA HIS A 142 -14.28 -2.88 -12.78
C HIS A 142 -15.25 -3.80 -12.04
N ILE A 143 -15.03 -5.10 -12.11
CA ILE A 143 -15.82 -6.11 -11.40
C ILE A 143 -14.97 -6.79 -10.34
N LEU A 144 -15.60 -7.25 -9.25
CA LEU A 144 -14.91 -8.08 -8.26
C LEU A 144 -14.46 -9.39 -8.89
N ARG A 145 -13.21 -9.76 -8.66
CA ARG A 145 -12.62 -11.01 -9.15
C ARG A 145 -12.36 -11.98 -8.01
N ASP A 146 -11.49 -11.60 -7.08
CA ASP A 146 -11.22 -12.37 -5.88
C ASP A 146 -11.61 -11.53 -4.66
N LYS A 147 -12.71 -11.92 -4.02
CA LYS A 147 -13.33 -11.16 -2.93
C LYS A 147 -12.54 -11.22 -1.63
N ASN A 148 -11.63 -12.18 -1.50
CA ASN A 148 -10.99 -12.52 -0.23
C ASN A 148 -9.55 -11.98 -0.13
N VAL A 149 -9.00 -11.39 -1.20
CA VAL A 149 -7.62 -10.84 -1.24
C VAL A 149 -7.35 -9.82 -0.14
N PHE A 150 -8.40 -9.10 0.28
CA PHE A 150 -8.32 -8.06 1.32
C PHE A 150 -9.24 -8.34 2.52
N ASP A 151 -9.67 -9.59 2.69
CA ASP A 151 -10.36 -10.01 3.92
C ASP A 151 -9.28 -10.41 4.94
N LEU A 152 -9.11 -9.60 5.99
CA LEU A 152 -8.27 -9.91 7.17
C LEU A 152 -9.11 -10.63 8.22
#